data_AF-A0A9E0QNF3-F1
#
_entry.id   AF-A0A9E0QNF3-F1
#
_cell.length_a   1.000
_cell.length_b   1.000
_cell.length_c   1.000
_cell.angle_alpha   90.00
_cell.angle_beta   90.00
_cell.angle_gamma   90.00
#
_symmetry.space_group_name_H-M   'P 1'
#
loop_
_entity.id
_entity.type
_entity.pdbx_description
1 polymer ?
#
loop_
_entity_poly.entity_id
_entity_poly.type
_entity_poly.pdbx_seq_one_letter_code
_entity_poly.pdbx_strand_id
1 'polypeptide(L)'
;VIAVGTGKALKIGSQGDVDVVFVHAPAAELAYVASGDFIDRAAVMHNDFVIVGPASDPAAIASATTASQALQKIAHAQARFVSRGDDSGTHKKEKLLWKAANISPSGTWYAEAGQGMGTVLTIANEKQAYALSDRGTQIAMVDKLSLEVLFQGDKTLFNPYHVMAVNPVKHAGVNYDLATKYIRFVTSAEGQAIIAGFKKGGQQLFYPDAQ
;
A
#
# COMPACT_ATOMS: atom_id res chain seq x y z
N VAL A 1 16.46 11.65 0.83
CA VAL A 1 15.22 10.83 1.03
C VAL A 1 15.59 9.58 1.81
N ILE A 2 14.87 9.29 2.90
CA ILE A 2 15.04 8.07 3.71
C ILE A 2 13.84 7.14 3.42
N ALA A 3 14.07 6.05 2.70
CA ALA A 3 13.02 5.09 2.37
C ALA A 3 12.98 3.95 3.41
N VAL A 4 11.89 3.89 4.18
CA VAL A 4 11.66 2.87 5.23
C VAL A 4 10.17 2.55 5.32
N GLY A 5 9.81 1.46 5.99
CA GLY A 5 8.41 1.12 6.24
C GLY A 5 7.67 2.23 7.02
N THR A 6 6.37 2.37 6.79
CA THR A 6 5.55 3.49 7.30
C THR A 6 5.70 3.74 8.80
N GLY A 7 5.72 2.67 9.63
CA GLY A 7 5.89 2.83 11.07
C GLY A 7 7.23 3.45 11.45
N LYS A 8 8.31 3.09 10.76
CA LYS A 8 9.64 3.68 10.96
C LYS A 8 9.69 5.11 10.41
N ALA A 9 9.06 5.39 9.27
CA ALA A 9 8.99 6.74 8.71
C ALA A 9 8.27 7.72 9.65
N LEU A 10 7.10 7.33 10.17
CA LEU A 10 6.35 8.13 11.14
C LEU A 10 7.14 8.31 12.45
N LYS A 11 7.85 7.27 12.91
CA LYS A 11 8.69 7.38 14.11
C LYS A 11 9.84 8.39 13.92
N ILE A 12 10.61 8.27 12.84
CA ILE A 12 11.70 9.19 12.49
C ILE A 12 11.17 10.64 12.39
N GLY A 13 10.03 10.84 11.71
CA GLY A 13 9.39 12.15 11.63
C GLY A 13 8.96 12.70 12.99
N SER A 14 8.34 11.89 13.83
CA SER A 14 7.93 12.30 15.19
C SER A 14 9.11 12.66 16.10
N GLN A 15 10.33 12.22 15.76
CA GLN A 15 11.57 12.52 16.47
C GLN A 15 12.29 13.78 15.95
N GLY A 16 11.79 14.43 14.88
CA GLY A 16 12.40 15.62 14.30
C GLY A 16 13.59 15.34 13.37
N ASP A 17 13.83 14.07 13.04
CA ASP A 17 14.99 13.65 12.22
C ASP A 17 14.79 13.92 10.70
N VAL A 18 13.58 14.34 10.30
CA VAL A 18 13.22 14.75 8.94
C VAL A 18 12.26 15.93 8.99
N ASP A 19 12.11 16.67 7.90
CA ASP A 19 11.20 17.82 7.82
C ASP A 19 9.78 17.43 7.35
N VAL A 20 9.68 16.37 6.55
CA VAL A 20 8.45 15.90 5.90
C VAL A 20 8.38 14.38 5.96
N VAL A 21 7.18 13.84 6.13
CA VAL A 21 6.87 12.43 5.90
C VAL A 21 5.87 12.30 4.75
N PHE A 22 6.07 11.30 3.90
CA PHE A 22 5.19 10.96 2.79
C PHE A 22 4.88 9.46 2.86
N VAL A 23 3.66 9.13 3.31
CA VAL A 23 3.29 7.77 3.74
C VAL A 23 1.86 7.43 3.29
N HIS A 24 1.43 6.18 3.54
CA HIS A 24 0.15 5.64 3.06
C HIS A 24 -0.58 4.79 4.14
N ALA A 25 -0.63 5.29 5.37
CA ALA A 25 -1.30 4.64 6.49
C ALA A 25 -2.22 5.62 7.25
N PRO A 26 -3.41 5.95 6.69
CA PRO A 26 -4.26 7.04 7.19
C PRO A 26 -4.57 6.98 8.69
N ALA A 27 -4.86 5.79 9.24
CA ALA A 27 -5.14 5.64 10.66
C ALA A 27 -3.94 5.99 11.56
N ALA A 28 -2.73 5.61 11.15
CA ALA A 28 -1.51 5.94 11.88
C ALA A 28 -1.17 7.43 11.72
N GLU A 29 -1.28 7.96 10.50
CA GLU A 29 -1.07 9.38 10.21
C GLU A 29 -1.95 10.28 11.07
N LEU A 30 -3.26 10.01 11.11
CA LEU A 30 -4.22 10.78 11.91
C LEU A 30 -3.91 10.72 13.41
N ALA A 31 -3.41 9.59 13.91
CA ALA A 31 -2.99 9.49 15.31
C ALA A 31 -1.80 10.40 15.62
N TYR A 32 -0.79 10.46 14.74
CA TYR A 32 0.35 11.35 14.92
C TYR A 32 0.03 12.84 14.68
N VAL A 33 -0.95 13.14 13.82
CA VAL A 33 -1.47 14.51 13.69
C VAL A 33 -2.21 14.91 14.97
N ALA A 34 -3.04 14.01 15.53
CA ALA A 34 -3.77 14.27 16.77
C ALA A 34 -2.85 14.42 17.99
N SER A 35 -1.71 13.72 18.03
CA SER A 35 -0.68 13.92 19.06
C SER A 35 0.15 15.20 18.84
N GLY A 36 -0.05 15.90 17.71
CA GLY A 36 0.67 17.12 17.34
C GLY A 36 2.09 16.89 16.86
N ASP A 37 2.46 15.67 16.45
CA ASP A 37 3.78 15.37 15.88
C ASP A 37 3.91 15.85 14.43
N PHE A 38 2.80 15.80 13.68
CA PHE A 38 2.72 16.32 12.32
C PHE A 38 1.60 17.33 12.15
N ILE A 39 1.78 18.22 11.17
CA ILE A 39 0.81 19.22 10.71
C ILE A 39 0.72 19.20 9.17
N ASP A 40 -0.19 19.99 8.61
CA ASP A 40 -0.36 20.17 7.15
C ASP A 40 -0.55 18.86 6.37
N ARG A 41 -1.31 17.92 6.94
CA ARG A 41 -1.60 16.67 6.26
C ARG A 41 -2.43 16.90 5.00
N ALA A 42 -1.86 16.57 3.85
CA ALA A 42 -2.52 16.70 2.55
C ALA A 42 -2.54 15.36 1.81
N ALA A 43 -3.67 15.06 1.15
CA ALA A 43 -3.74 13.96 0.18
C ALA A 43 -2.98 14.36 -1.10
N VAL A 44 -2.25 13.41 -1.67
CA VAL A 44 -1.42 13.69 -2.86
C VAL A 44 -1.80 12.80 -4.04
N MET A 45 -1.91 11.51 -3.80
CA MET A 45 -2.19 10.52 -4.84
C MET A 45 -2.58 9.19 -4.21
N HIS A 46 -3.15 8.29 -4.99
CA HIS A 46 -3.29 6.90 -4.63
C HIS A 46 -2.71 5.99 -5.70
N ASN A 47 -2.26 4.82 -5.27
CA ASN A 47 -2.27 3.64 -6.13
C ASN A 47 -3.25 2.62 -5.53
N ASP A 48 -3.23 1.40 -6.02
CA ASP A 48 -4.09 0.34 -5.53
C ASP A 48 -3.29 -0.93 -5.23
N PHE A 49 -3.92 -1.75 -4.39
CA PHE A 49 -3.57 -3.14 -4.21
C PHE A 49 -4.30 -4.01 -5.23
N VAL A 50 -3.70 -5.13 -5.55
CA VAL A 50 -4.26 -6.17 -6.43
C VAL A 50 -4.18 -7.51 -5.74
N ILE A 51 -5.14 -8.38 -6.04
CA ILE A 51 -5.02 -9.80 -5.71
C ILE A 51 -4.50 -10.50 -6.96
N VAL A 52 -3.30 -11.07 -6.85
CA VAL A 52 -2.71 -11.91 -7.89
C VAL A 52 -2.97 -13.38 -7.57
N GLY A 53 -2.94 -14.23 -8.60
CA GLY A 53 -3.04 -15.67 -8.44
C GLY A 53 -2.71 -16.42 -9.75
N PRO A 54 -2.78 -17.76 -9.74
CA PRO A 54 -2.51 -18.55 -10.93
C PRO A 54 -3.58 -18.32 -12.01
N ALA A 55 -3.19 -18.35 -13.28
CA ALA A 55 -4.11 -18.13 -14.42
C ALA A 55 -5.31 -19.11 -14.48
N SER A 56 -5.18 -20.29 -13.87
CA SER A 56 -6.28 -21.26 -13.75
C SER A 56 -7.38 -20.84 -12.77
N ASP A 57 -7.11 -19.83 -11.93
CA ASP A 57 -8.02 -19.26 -10.91
C ASP A 57 -8.87 -20.32 -10.18
N PRO A 58 -8.26 -21.27 -9.44
CA PRO A 58 -8.98 -22.38 -8.80
C PRO A 58 -10.03 -21.94 -7.76
N ALA A 59 -9.94 -20.72 -7.23
CA ALA A 59 -10.96 -20.12 -6.36
C ALA A 59 -11.98 -19.25 -7.10
N ALA A 60 -11.87 -19.10 -8.43
CA ALA A 60 -12.75 -18.31 -9.28
C ALA A 60 -12.95 -16.85 -8.81
N ILE A 61 -11.88 -16.19 -8.32
CA ILE A 61 -11.96 -14.82 -7.81
C ILE A 61 -12.13 -13.77 -8.91
N ALA A 62 -11.80 -14.08 -10.16
CA ALA A 62 -11.98 -13.14 -11.28
C ALA A 62 -13.45 -12.76 -11.52
N SER A 63 -14.38 -13.59 -11.05
CA SER A 63 -15.83 -13.32 -11.08
C SER A 63 -16.35 -12.61 -9.83
N ALA A 64 -15.49 -12.27 -8.87
CA ALA A 64 -15.90 -11.52 -7.70
C ALA A 64 -16.21 -10.05 -8.09
N THR A 65 -17.11 -9.42 -7.35
CA THR A 65 -17.45 -7.99 -7.49
C THR A 65 -16.84 -7.13 -6.39
N THR A 66 -16.39 -7.75 -5.30
CA THR A 66 -15.76 -7.07 -4.16
C THR A 66 -14.53 -7.82 -3.66
N ALA A 67 -13.60 -7.09 -3.04
CA ALA A 67 -12.40 -7.67 -2.44
C ALA A 67 -12.76 -8.68 -1.34
N SER A 68 -13.78 -8.37 -0.53
CA SER A 68 -14.31 -9.30 0.47
C SER A 68 -14.79 -10.60 -0.15
N GLN A 69 -15.53 -10.53 -1.27
CA GLN A 69 -16.00 -11.74 -1.97
C GLN A 69 -14.83 -12.54 -2.57
N ALA A 70 -13.82 -11.88 -3.15
CA ALA A 70 -12.62 -12.55 -3.66
C ALA A 70 -11.89 -13.31 -2.53
N LEU A 71 -11.70 -12.67 -1.38
CA LEU A 71 -11.08 -13.29 -0.20
C LEU A 71 -11.92 -14.44 0.38
N GLN A 72 -13.24 -14.28 0.45
CA GLN A 72 -14.15 -15.34 0.86
C GLN A 72 -14.04 -16.56 -0.06
N LYS A 73 -13.99 -16.36 -1.38
CA LYS A 73 -13.80 -17.44 -2.34
C LYS A 73 -12.48 -18.19 -2.14
N ILE A 74 -11.37 -17.48 -1.93
CA ILE A 74 -10.06 -18.10 -1.61
C ILE A 74 -10.17 -18.96 -0.34
N ALA A 75 -10.77 -18.40 0.71
CA ALA A 75 -10.93 -19.10 1.99
C ALA A 75 -11.84 -20.33 1.88
N HIS A 76 -12.96 -20.23 1.16
CA HIS A 76 -13.89 -21.35 0.93
C HIS A 76 -13.25 -22.48 0.13
N ALA A 77 -12.46 -22.15 -0.90
CA ALA A 77 -11.71 -23.14 -1.67
C ALA A 77 -10.48 -23.67 -0.93
N GLN A 78 -10.10 -23.05 0.20
CA GLN A 78 -8.81 -23.24 0.87
C GLN A 78 -7.64 -23.17 -0.12
N ALA A 79 -7.74 -22.27 -1.11
CA ALA A 79 -6.70 -22.10 -2.09
C ALA A 79 -5.50 -21.41 -1.44
N ARG A 80 -4.28 -21.83 -1.82
CA ARG A 80 -3.06 -21.32 -1.19
C ARG A 80 -3.00 -19.79 -1.30
N PHE A 81 -2.72 -19.13 -0.19
CA PHE A 81 -2.54 -17.69 -0.07
C PHE A 81 -1.23 -17.42 0.66
N VAL A 82 -0.37 -16.58 0.09
CA VAL A 82 0.89 -16.18 0.70
C VAL A 82 0.76 -14.76 1.21
N SER A 83 0.75 -14.63 2.53
CA SER A 83 0.77 -13.35 3.24
C SER A 83 2.19 -12.84 3.38
N ARG A 84 2.31 -11.52 3.44
CA ARG A 84 3.56 -10.84 3.79
C ARG A 84 4.07 -11.23 5.18
N GLY A 85 3.19 -11.26 6.18
CA GLY A 85 3.54 -11.66 7.55
C GLY A 85 4.64 -10.81 8.22
N ASP A 86 4.87 -9.56 7.79
CA ASP A 86 6.05 -8.75 8.15
C ASP A 86 5.71 -7.41 8.83
N ASP A 87 4.45 -7.25 9.27
CA ASP A 87 3.85 -6.01 9.81
C ASP A 87 4.01 -4.72 8.99
N SER A 88 4.31 -4.87 7.70
CA SER A 88 4.32 -3.77 6.73
C SER A 88 2.94 -3.16 6.48
N GLY A 89 2.91 -2.05 5.74
CA GLY A 89 1.67 -1.44 5.26
C GLY A 89 0.81 -2.42 4.46
N THR A 90 1.41 -3.21 3.56
CA THR A 90 0.70 -4.25 2.80
C THR A 90 0.13 -5.33 3.70
N HIS A 91 0.91 -5.85 4.66
CA HIS A 91 0.41 -6.84 5.62
C HIS A 91 -0.76 -6.29 6.46
N LYS A 92 -0.67 -5.05 6.92
CA LYS A 92 -1.77 -4.39 7.65
C LYS A 92 -3.01 -4.23 6.78
N LYS A 93 -2.84 -3.86 5.51
CA LYS A 93 -3.95 -3.77 4.55
C LYS A 93 -4.62 -5.13 4.36
N GLU A 94 -3.82 -6.17 4.13
CA GLU A 94 -4.30 -7.54 3.98
C GLU A 94 -5.14 -7.98 5.18
N LYS A 95 -4.64 -7.77 6.42
CA LYS A 95 -5.38 -8.07 7.66
C LYS A 95 -6.72 -7.31 7.75
N LEU A 96 -6.75 -6.05 7.32
CA LEU A 96 -8.00 -5.27 7.28
C LEU A 96 -9.00 -5.84 6.26
N LEU A 97 -8.52 -6.29 5.10
CA LEU A 97 -9.38 -6.90 4.08
C LEU A 97 -9.94 -8.26 4.54
N TRP A 98 -9.12 -9.11 5.16
CA TRP A 98 -9.59 -10.37 5.77
C TRP A 98 -10.65 -10.12 6.84
N LYS A 99 -10.44 -9.13 7.71
CA LYS A 99 -11.42 -8.71 8.71
C LYS A 99 -12.72 -8.22 8.07
N ALA A 100 -12.64 -7.40 7.02
CA ALA A 100 -13.81 -6.91 6.29
C ALA A 100 -14.55 -8.02 5.54
N ALA A 101 -13.87 -9.11 5.20
CA ALA A 101 -14.46 -10.33 4.64
C ALA A 101 -15.10 -11.24 5.72
N ASN A 102 -14.98 -10.90 7.01
CA ASN A 102 -15.34 -11.72 8.16
C ASN A 102 -14.62 -13.09 8.18
N ILE A 103 -13.37 -13.12 7.71
CA ILE A 103 -12.54 -14.32 7.68
C ILE A 103 -11.31 -14.10 8.58
N SER A 104 -11.04 -15.06 9.46
CA SER A 104 -9.76 -15.18 10.16
C SER A 104 -8.97 -16.31 9.49
N PRO A 105 -8.06 -16.00 8.54
CA PRO A 105 -7.36 -17.03 7.78
C PRO A 105 -6.49 -17.87 8.73
N SER A 106 -6.59 -19.19 8.59
CA SER A 106 -5.87 -20.14 9.43
C SER A 106 -5.76 -21.49 8.72
N GLY A 107 -4.75 -22.28 9.10
CA GLY A 107 -4.46 -23.58 8.49
C GLY A 107 -3.42 -23.50 7.37
N THR A 108 -3.20 -24.61 6.69
CA THR A 108 -2.08 -24.81 5.76
C THR A 108 -2.20 -24.04 4.44
N TRP A 109 -3.39 -23.56 4.10
CA TRP A 109 -3.62 -22.77 2.89
C TRP A 109 -3.17 -21.32 3.05
N TYR A 110 -3.06 -20.78 4.27
CA TYR A 110 -2.58 -19.42 4.53
C TYR A 110 -1.17 -19.47 5.11
N ALA A 111 -0.19 -18.96 4.37
CA ALA A 111 1.21 -18.98 4.76
C ALA A 111 1.77 -17.58 4.92
N GLU A 112 2.33 -17.27 6.09
CA GLU A 112 3.02 -16.01 6.35
C GLU A 112 4.50 -16.14 5.99
N ALA A 113 4.97 -15.34 5.03
CA ALA A 113 6.36 -15.43 4.57
C ALA A 113 7.34 -14.71 5.51
N GLY A 114 6.92 -13.63 6.16
CA GLY A 114 7.81 -12.74 6.93
C GLY A 114 8.83 -12.00 6.05
N GLN A 115 8.49 -11.76 4.78
CA GLN A 115 9.41 -11.24 3.76
C GLN A 115 8.83 -10.04 3.02
N GLY A 116 9.70 -9.31 2.31
CA GLY A 116 9.29 -8.22 1.43
C GLY A 116 8.43 -8.68 0.24
N MET A 117 7.71 -7.74 -0.37
CA MET A 117 6.71 -8.02 -1.41
C MET A 117 7.25 -8.79 -2.61
N GLY A 118 8.47 -8.49 -3.04
CA GLY A 118 9.05 -9.20 -4.18
C GLY A 118 9.26 -10.69 -3.93
N THR A 119 9.82 -11.03 -2.75
CA THR A 119 9.99 -12.44 -2.33
C THR A 119 8.64 -13.14 -2.16
N VAL A 120 7.63 -12.45 -1.60
CA VAL A 120 6.28 -13.01 -1.47
C VAL A 120 5.67 -13.35 -2.82
N LEU A 121 5.80 -12.48 -3.82
CA LEU A 121 5.32 -12.76 -5.17
C LEU A 121 6.05 -13.95 -5.80
N THR A 122 7.37 -14.08 -5.61
CA THR A 122 8.13 -15.24 -6.06
C THR A 122 7.63 -16.54 -5.40
N ILE A 123 7.43 -16.54 -4.07
CA ILE A 123 6.91 -17.71 -3.34
C ILE A 123 5.49 -18.06 -3.82
N ALA A 124 4.63 -17.06 -3.98
CA ALA A 124 3.27 -17.26 -4.48
C ALA A 124 3.30 -17.87 -5.89
N ASN A 125 4.22 -17.41 -6.75
CA ASN A 125 4.41 -17.92 -8.09
C ASN A 125 4.86 -19.39 -8.09
N GLU A 126 5.88 -19.73 -7.32
CA GLU A 126 6.37 -21.12 -7.20
C GLU A 126 5.29 -22.07 -6.66
N LYS A 127 4.45 -21.60 -5.74
CA LYS A 127 3.40 -22.40 -5.11
C LYS A 127 2.07 -22.38 -5.86
N GLN A 128 1.98 -21.59 -6.94
CA GLN A 128 0.74 -21.29 -7.66
C GLN A 128 -0.36 -20.87 -6.69
N ALA A 129 -0.05 -19.85 -5.88
CA ALA A 129 -0.85 -19.34 -4.78
C ALA A 129 -1.31 -17.90 -5.06
N TYR A 130 -2.35 -17.48 -4.35
CA TYR A 130 -2.82 -16.10 -4.32
C TYR A 130 -1.96 -15.24 -3.40
N ALA A 131 -1.90 -13.93 -3.67
CA ALA A 131 -1.28 -12.96 -2.78
C ALA A 131 -1.87 -11.56 -2.99
N LEU A 132 -1.80 -10.71 -1.96
CA LEU A 132 -2.07 -9.27 -2.09
C LEU A 132 -0.75 -8.55 -2.42
N SER A 133 -0.74 -7.71 -3.46
CA SER A 133 0.43 -6.89 -3.82
C SER A 133 0.04 -5.44 -4.07
N ASP A 134 0.94 -4.50 -3.79
CA ASP A 134 0.81 -3.17 -4.38
C ASP A 134 1.08 -3.27 -5.89
N ARG A 135 0.40 -2.43 -6.69
CA ARG A 135 0.53 -2.45 -8.15
C ARG A 135 1.94 -2.15 -8.63
N GLY A 136 2.68 -1.30 -7.92
CA GLY A 136 4.04 -0.90 -8.30
C GLY A 136 5.02 -2.06 -8.30
N THR A 137 4.94 -2.91 -7.28
CA THR A 137 5.71 -4.15 -7.18
C THR A 137 5.22 -5.19 -8.19
N GLN A 138 3.90 -5.35 -8.34
CA GLN A 138 3.33 -6.30 -9.30
C GLN A 138 3.82 -6.02 -10.73
N ILE A 139 3.72 -4.77 -11.20
CA ILE A 139 4.23 -4.35 -12.52
C ILE A 139 5.74 -4.57 -12.63
N ALA A 140 6.51 -4.35 -11.55
CA ALA A 140 7.96 -4.56 -11.57
C ALA A 140 8.37 -6.02 -11.80
N MET A 141 7.48 -6.94 -11.48
CA MET A 141 7.77 -8.37 -11.46
C MET A 141 6.98 -9.16 -12.50
N VAL A 142 6.05 -8.54 -13.23
CA VAL A 142 5.15 -9.24 -14.16
C VAL A 142 5.92 -10.12 -15.16
N ASP A 143 7.06 -9.67 -15.69
CA ASP A 143 7.87 -10.44 -16.64
C ASP A 143 8.58 -11.66 -16.03
N LYS A 144 8.57 -11.79 -14.70
CA LYS A 144 9.21 -12.87 -13.93
C LYS A 144 8.22 -13.83 -13.28
N LEU A 145 6.92 -13.56 -13.41
CA LEU A 145 5.85 -14.30 -12.75
C LEU A 145 4.89 -14.85 -13.80
N SER A 146 4.36 -16.05 -13.59
CA SER A 146 3.20 -16.58 -14.29
C SER A 146 1.87 -16.27 -13.59
N LEU A 147 1.92 -15.53 -12.47
CA LEU A 147 0.73 -15.04 -11.77
C LEU A 147 0.10 -13.87 -12.53
N GLU A 148 -1.23 -13.86 -12.55
CA GLU A 148 -2.04 -12.81 -13.17
C GLU A 148 -2.71 -11.94 -12.11
N VAL A 149 -3.06 -10.70 -12.46
CA VAL A 149 -3.95 -9.87 -11.65
C VAL A 149 -5.37 -10.38 -11.85
N LEU A 150 -5.89 -11.10 -10.87
CA LEU A 150 -7.22 -11.72 -10.95
C LEU A 150 -8.32 -10.85 -10.35
N PHE A 151 -7.99 -9.96 -9.41
CA PHE A 151 -8.97 -9.03 -8.83
C PHE A 151 -8.37 -7.65 -8.52
N GLN A 152 -9.07 -6.59 -8.92
CA GLN A 152 -8.65 -5.19 -8.81
C GLN A 152 -9.85 -4.23 -8.88
N GLY A 153 -9.63 -2.93 -8.60
CA GLY A 153 -10.62 -1.87 -8.85
C GLY A 153 -11.65 -1.63 -7.74
N ASP A 154 -11.70 -2.50 -6.74
CA ASP A 154 -12.49 -2.24 -5.53
C ASP A 154 -11.89 -1.07 -4.74
N LYS A 155 -12.72 -0.12 -4.30
CA LYS A 155 -12.31 1.05 -3.50
C LYS A 155 -11.59 0.66 -2.21
N THR A 156 -11.93 -0.49 -1.65
CA THR A 156 -11.24 -1.04 -0.47
C THR A 156 -9.80 -1.43 -0.76
N LEU A 157 -9.39 -1.58 -2.02
CA LEU A 157 -8.00 -1.81 -2.42
C LEU A 157 -7.21 -0.53 -2.63
N PHE A 158 -7.82 0.65 -2.52
CA PHE A 158 -7.08 1.90 -2.68
C PHE A 158 -6.04 2.06 -1.57
N ASN A 159 -4.90 2.62 -1.96
CA ASN A 159 -3.74 2.86 -1.13
C ASN A 159 -3.38 4.35 -1.25
N PRO A 160 -4.01 5.20 -0.43
CA PRO A 160 -3.84 6.65 -0.52
C PRO A 160 -2.54 7.07 0.14
N TYR A 161 -1.84 8.00 -0.51
CA TYR A 161 -0.62 8.62 -0.02
C TYR A 161 -0.90 10.04 0.44
N HIS A 162 -0.34 10.36 1.60
CA HIS A 162 -0.42 11.68 2.21
C HIS A 162 0.97 12.20 2.54
N VAL A 163 1.12 13.51 2.41
CA VAL A 163 2.30 14.25 2.83
C VAL A 163 1.95 15.05 4.09
N MET A 164 2.89 15.14 5.04
CA MET A 164 2.73 15.88 6.28
C MET A 164 4.05 16.54 6.69
N ALA A 165 3.99 17.74 7.24
CA ALA A 165 5.15 18.43 7.80
C ALA A 165 5.35 18.01 9.26
N VAL A 166 6.61 17.90 9.69
CA VAL A 166 6.94 17.74 11.11
C VAL A 166 6.64 19.05 11.84
N ASN A 167 6.03 18.96 13.03
CA ASN A 167 5.59 20.14 13.77
C ASN A 167 6.80 20.94 14.33
N PRO A 168 7.05 22.18 13.85
CA PRO A 168 8.18 22.98 14.32
C PRO A 168 8.05 23.45 15.76
N VAL A 169 6.83 23.43 16.35
CA VAL A 169 6.61 23.75 17.77
C VAL A 169 7.26 22.69 18.66
N LYS A 170 7.26 21.42 18.24
CA LYS A 170 7.94 20.34 18.97
C LYS A 170 9.42 20.24 18.64
N HIS A 171 9.78 20.53 17.38
CA HIS A 171 11.12 20.35 16.86
C HIS A 171 11.62 21.62 16.16
N ALA A 172 12.22 22.54 16.92
CA ALA A 172 12.64 23.85 16.39
C ALA A 172 13.71 23.78 15.28
N GLY A 173 14.40 22.63 15.12
CA GLY A 173 15.44 22.42 14.12
C GLY A 173 14.94 21.99 12.73
N VAL A 174 13.63 21.72 12.56
CA VAL A 174 13.09 21.30 11.27
C VAL A 174 12.87 22.49 10.32
N ASN A 175 13.05 22.25 9.03
CA ASN A 175 12.91 23.25 7.98
C ASN A 175 11.44 23.35 7.51
N TYR A 176 10.57 23.87 8.37
CA TYR A 176 9.14 23.98 8.10
C TYR A 176 8.81 24.77 6.81
N ASP A 177 9.54 25.84 6.52
CA ASP A 177 9.33 26.62 5.30
C ASP A 177 9.62 25.82 4.02
N LEU A 178 10.60 24.91 4.06
CA LEU A 178 10.88 24.01 2.94
C LEU A 178 9.86 22.89 2.87
N ALA A 179 9.43 22.36 4.01
CA ALA A 179 8.37 21.36 4.10
C ALA A 179 7.07 21.86 3.45
N THR A 180 6.62 23.07 3.80
CA THR A 180 5.39 23.66 3.24
C THR A 180 5.52 24.01 1.75
N LYS A 181 6.71 24.41 1.28
CA LYS A 181 6.98 24.59 -0.16
C LYS A 181 6.88 23.27 -0.91
N TYR A 182 7.45 22.19 -0.35
CA TYR A 182 7.37 20.86 -0.94
C TYR A 182 5.93 20.34 -0.99
N ILE A 183 5.18 20.48 0.11
CA ILE A 183 3.76 20.10 0.18
C ILE A 183 2.96 20.85 -0.89
N ARG A 184 3.10 22.19 -0.97
CA ARG A 184 2.45 23.00 -2.00
C ARG A 184 2.82 22.59 -3.41
N PHE A 185 4.08 22.24 -3.65
CA PHE A 185 4.52 21.76 -4.96
C PHE A 185 3.83 20.43 -5.32
N VAL A 186 3.90 19.42 -4.44
CA VAL A 186 3.34 18.09 -4.77
C VAL A 186 1.82 18.10 -4.89
N THR A 187 1.13 19.04 -4.22
CA THR A 187 -0.32 19.23 -4.36
C THR A 187 -0.71 20.26 -5.42
N SER A 188 0.23 20.92 -6.08
CA SER A 188 -0.06 21.88 -7.15
C SER A 188 -0.49 21.20 -8.45
N ALA A 189 -1.10 21.96 -9.36
CA ALA A 189 -1.41 21.47 -10.71
C ALA A 189 -0.19 20.89 -11.44
N GLU A 190 1.00 21.48 -11.25
CA GLU A 190 2.25 20.98 -11.82
C GLU A 190 2.64 19.62 -11.22
N GLY A 191 2.67 19.53 -9.88
CA GLY A 191 3.00 18.28 -9.18
C GLY A 191 2.02 17.15 -9.48
N GLN A 192 0.72 17.46 -9.52
CA GLN A 192 -0.33 16.50 -9.87
C GLN A 192 -0.26 16.06 -11.34
N ALA A 193 0.13 16.94 -12.26
CA ALA A 193 0.37 16.57 -13.66
C ALA A 193 1.58 15.63 -13.81
N ILE A 194 2.66 15.86 -13.05
CA ILE A 194 3.83 14.96 -12.99
C ILE A 194 3.41 13.58 -12.49
N ILE A 195 2.60 13.52 -11.42
CA ILE A 195 2.07 12.27 -10.85
C ILE A 195 1.20 11.54 -11.88
N ALA A 196 0.26 12.24 -12.52
CA ALA A 196 -0.62 11.65 -13.53
C ALA A 196 0.15 11.12 -14.76
N GLY A 197 1.25 11.78 -15.12
CA GLY A 197 2.13 11.38 -16.22
C GLY A 197 3.06 10.21 -15.88
N PHE A 198 3.22 9.85 -14.60
CA PHE A 198 4.16 8.82 -14.20
C PHE A 198 3.68 7.42 -14.59
N LYS A 199 4.51 6.73 -15.39
CA LYS A 199 4.22 5.39 -15.89
C LYS A 199 5.32 4.40 -15.54
N LYS A 200 4.90 3.14 -15.33
CA LYS A 200 5.78 1.98 -15.17
C LYS A 200 5.23 0.85 -16.03
N GLY A 201 6.06 0.22 -16.86
CA GLY A 201 5.60 -0.80 -17.81
C GLY A 201 4.52 -0.28 -18.78
N GLY A 202 4.58 1.00 -19.15
CA GLY A 202 3.57 1.66 -20.00
C GLY A 202 2.24 2.00 -19.31
N GLN A 203 2.04 1.58 -18.06
CA GLN A 203 0.80 1.82 -17.30
C GLN A 203 0.97 2.97 -16.32
N GLN A 204 -0.07 3.79 -16.14
CA GLN A 204 -0.13 4.80 -15.10
C GLN A 204 -0.13 4.10 -13.73
N LEU A 205 0.78 4.49 -12.85
CA LEU A 205 0.92 3.84 -11.55
C LEU A 205 0.21 4.59 -10.42
N PHE A 206 0.15 5.91 -10.50
CA PHE A 206 -0.44 6.75 -9.47
C PHE A 206 -1.52 7.65 -10.05
N TYR A 207 -2.56 7.88 -9.28
CA TYR A 207 -3.69 8.72 -9.62
C TYR A 207 -3.70 9.93 -8.69
N PRO A 208 -3.69 11.16 -9.22
CA PRO A 208 -3.66 12.38 -8.43
C PRO A 208 -4.94 12.54 -7.58
N ASP A 209 -4.80 13.01 -6.34
CA ASP A 209 -5.90 13.22 -5.40
C ASP A 209 -6.00 14.67 -4.87
N ALA A 210 -5.00 15.51 -5.14
CA ALA A 210 -5.04 16.89 -4.69
C ALA A 210 -6.02 17.72 -5.56
N GLN A 211 -6.79 18.58 -4.89
CA GLN A 211 -7.75 19.50 -5.53
C GLN A 211 -7.07 20.80 -5.93
#